data_AF-A0A8X6HGD1-F1
#
_entry.id   AF-A0A8X6HGD1-F1
#
_cell.length_a   1.000
_cell.length_b   1.000
_cell.length_c   1.000
_cell.angle_alpha   90.00
_cell.angle_beta   90.00
_cell.angle_gamma   90.00
#
_symmetry.space_group_name_H-M   'P 1'
#
loop_
_entity.id
_entity.type
_entity.pdbx_description
1 polymer ?
#
loop_
_entity_poly.entity_id
_entity_poly.type
_entity_poly.pdbx_seq_one_letter_code
_entity_poly.pdbx_strand_id
1 'polypeptide(L)'
;MSGRFQSKQALVKHKSPLYIWTHCMIHRETLASKEMSPGLNLVLTTVVTVVNYIKMRPLSSRIFSRLCKDMGVVHSSLLFYSEARLLRGKFLQRVYEFRNKNAIFLEKENVPEAENFRAGLFVVRLSYLVDISDKLNILNHQLQGSNVHMFDTSDKKKLCFL
;
A
#
# COMPACT_ATOMS: atom_id res chain seq x y z
N MET A 1 10.24 -6.73 -16.39
CA MET A 1 10.51 -8.18 -16.47
C MET A 1 9.36 -8.88 -17.21
N SER A 2 9.36 -8.83 -18.54
CA SER A 2 8.20 -9.26 -19.38
C SER A 2 8.53 -10.32 -20.45
N GLY A 3 9.81 -10.66 -20.68
CA GLY A 3 10.19 -11.56 -21.78
C GLY A 3 9.85 -13.04 -21.60
N ARG A 4 9.73 -13.55 -20.37
CA ARG A 4 9.60 -15.00 -20.11
C ARG A 4 8.18 -15.57 -20.35
N PHE A 5 7.16 -14.70 -20.46
CA PHE A 5 5.76 -15.12 -20.59
C PHE A 5 5.21 -15.02 -22.02
N GLN A 6 5.88 -14.30 -22.92
CA GLN A 6 5.43 -14.11 -24.31
C GLN A 6 5.37 -15.43 -25.08
N SER A 7 6.32 -16.35 -24.86
CA SER A 7 6.36 -17.66 -25.50
C SER A 7 5.20 -18.57 -25.06
N LYS A 8 4.84 -18.55 -23.76
CA LYS A 8 3.69 -19.31 -23.24
C LYS A 8 2.36 -18.72 -23.71
N GLN A 9 2.25 -17.39 -23.74
CA GLN A 9 1.08 -16.69 -24.27
C GLN A 9 0.83 -17.02 -25.75
N ALA A 10 1.89 -17.02 -26.57
CA ALA A 10 1.81 -17.38 -27.98
C ALA A 10 1.32 -18.82 -28.18
N LEU A 11 1.82 -19.77 -27.39
CA LEU A 11 1.41 -21.17 -27.46
C LEU A 11 -0.06 -21.39 -27.09
N VAL A 12 -0.55 -20.71 -26.04
CA VAL A 12 -1.96 -20.78 -25.62
C VAL A 12 -2.86 -20.14 -26.67
N LYS A 13 -2.46 -18.99 -27.23
CA LYS A 13 -3.21 -18.29 -28.28
C LYS A 13 -3.26 -19.08 -29.59
N HIS A 14 -2.22 -19.86 -29.90
CA HIS A 14 -2.23 -20.77 -31.05
C HIS A 14 -3.22 -21.93 -30.86
N LYS A 15 -3.32 -22.49 -29.66
CA LYS A 15 -4.26 -23.59 -29.37
C LYS A 15 -5.70 -23.12 -29.12
N SER A 16 -5.90 -21.85 -28.76
CA SER A 16 -7.22 -21.25 -28.57
C SER A 16 -7.18 -19.80 -29.04
N PRO A 17 -7.57 -19.52 -30.30
CA PRO A 17 -7.48 -18.18 -30.88
C PRO A 17 -8.38 -17.14 -30.19
N LEU A 18 -9.47 -17.61 -29.56
CA LEU A 18 -10.41 -16.80 -28.80
C LEU A 18 -9.95 -16.55 -27.36
N TYR A 19 -8.81 -17.12 -26.94
CA TYR A 19 -8.27 -16.93 -25.61
C TYR A 19 -7.79 -15.48 -25.41
N ILE A 20 -8.40 -14.79 -24.45
CA ILE A 20 -8.02 -13.45 -24.03
C ILE A 20 -7.09 -13.57 -22.82
N TRP A 21 -5.81 -13.27 -23.01
CA TRP A 21 -4.86 -13.20 -21.90
C TRP A 21 -5.19 -11.99 -21.02
N THR A 22 -5.81 -12.23 -19.87
CA THR A 22 -6.00 -11.20 -18.85
C THR A 22 -4.82 -11.26 -17.88
N HIS A 23 -4.09 -10.15 -17.75
CA HIS A 23 -3.08 -10.02 -16.69
C HIS A 23 -3.76 -10.19 -15.32
N CYS A 24 -3.10 -10.88 -14.39
CA CYS A 24 -3.59 -11.04 -13.02
C CYS A 24 -4.00 -9.68 -12.48
N MET A 25 -5.24 -9.54 -12.01
CA MET A 25 -5.80 -8.26 -11.56
C MET A 25 -4.90 -7.60 -10.51
N ILE A 26 -4.27 -8.40 -9.67
CA ILE A 26 -3.31 -7.96 -8.65
C ILE A 26 -2.10 -7.25 -9.27
N HIS A 27 -1.62 -7.71 -10.42
CA HIS A 27 -0.53 -7.04 -11.14
C HIS A 27 -0.99 -5.71 -11.75
N ARG A 28 -2.24 -5.63 -12.20
CA ARG A 28 -2.82 -4.38 -12.73
C ARG A 28 -3.03 -3.35 -11.62
N GLU A 29 -3.41 -3.79 -10.41
CA GLU A 29 -3.50 -2.92 -9.23
C GLU A 29 -2.14 -2.33 -8.85
N THR A 30 -1.07 -3.13 -8.86
CA THR A 30 0.30 -2.62 -8.62
C THR A 30 0.80 -1.67 -9.69
N LEU A 31 0.31 -1.80 -10.93
CA LEU A 31 0.61 -0.83 -11.98
C LEU A 31 -0.23 0.43 -11.81
N ALA A 32 -1.51 0.32 -11.45
CA ALA A 32 -2.39 1.46 -11.22
C ALA A 32 -1.95 2.31 -10.02
N SER A 33 -1.40 1.71 -8.97
CA SER A 33 -0.85 2.46 -7.83
C SER A 33 0.34 3.35 -8.20
N LYS A 34 0.98 3.13 -9.36
CA LYS A 34 2.04 4.00 -9.89
C LYS A 34 1.49 5.24 -10.58
N GLU A 35 0.28 5.16 -11.14
CA GLU A 35 -0.42 6.24 -11.85
C GLU A 35 -1.37 6.97 -10.89
N MET A 36 -0.87 7.32 -9.71
CA MET A 36 -1.64 8.00 -8.68
C MET A 36 -1.61 9.52 -8.88
N SER A 37 -2.69 10.22 -8.49
CA SER A 37 -2.74 11.68 -8.58
C SER A 37 -1.56 12.34 -7.84
N PRO A 38 -1.00 13.46 -8.35
CA PRO A 38 0.21 14.07 -7.79
C PRO A 38 0.09 14.37 -6.29
N GLY A 39 -1.08 14.84 -5.85
CA GLY A 39 -1.33 15.18 -4.44
C GLY A 39 -1.33 13.98 -3.50
N LEU A 40 -1.76 12.80 -3.96
CA LEU A 40 -1.71 11.57 -3.18
C LEU A 40 -0.31 10.93 -3.25
N ASN A 41 0.38 11.04 -4.39
CA ASN A 41 1.74 10.56 -4.55
C ASN A 41 2.73 11.30 -3.65
N LEU A 42 2.54 12.61 -3.49
CA LEU A 42 3.28 13.39 -2.51
C LEU A 42 3.13 12.82 -1.10
N VAL A 43 1.89 12.55 -0.67
CA VAL A 43 1.62 11.99 0.67
C VAL A 43 2.27 10.62 0.85
N LEU A 44 2.12 9.73 -0.13
CA LEU A 44 2.73 8.39 -0.09
C LEU A 44 4.26 8.49 -0.01
N THR A 45 4.87 9.32 -0.84
CA THR A 45 6.33 9.52 -0.86
C THR A 45 6.82 10.09 0.47
N THR A 46 6.16 11.11 1.02
CA THR A 46 6.48 11.67 2.34
C THR A 46 6.43 10.61 3.43
N VAL A 47 5.38 9.78 3.45
CA VAL A 47 5.24 8.68 4.42
C VAL A 47 6.38 7.68 4.29
N VAL A 48 6.72 7.26 3.07
CA VAL A 48 7.82 6.31 2.82
C VAL A 48 9.15 6.90 3.30
N THR A 49 9.42 8.16 3.01
CA THR A 49 10.64 8.86 3.45
C THR A 49 10.73 8.89 4.98
N VAL A 50 9.66 9.28 5.66
CA VAL A 50 9.60 9.35 7.13
C VAL A 50 9.80 7.97 7.77
N VAL A 51 9.12 6.95 7.25
CA VAL A 51 9.28 5.59 7.79
C VAL A 51 10.70 5.10 7.59
N ASN A 52 11.28 5.31 6.41
CA ASN A 52 12.67 4.91 6.13
C ASN A 52 13.65 5.67 7.02
N TYR A 53 13.45 6.96 7.24
CA TYR A 53 14.25 7.76 8.17
C TYR A 53 14.29 7.15 9.58
N ILE A 54 13.12 6.79 10.13
CA ILE A 54 13.02 6.18 11.46
C ILE A 54 13.62 4.78 11.48
N LYS A 55 13.33 3.96 10.47
CA LYS A 55 13.63 2.52 10.47
C LYS A 55 15.06 2.18 10.05
N MET A 56 15.68 2.97 9.18
CA MET A 56 17.05 2.72 8.71
C MET A 56 18.10 3.08 9.76
N ARG A 57 17.73 3.86 10.79
CA ARG A 57 18.63 4.27 11.88
C ARG A 57 18.35 3.43 13.12
N PRO A 58 19.28 2.57 13.58
CA PRO A 58 19.04 1.68 14.72
C PRO A 58 18.69 2.42 16.02
N LEU A 59 19.26 3.60 16.26
CA LEU A 59 18.94 4.42 17.44
C LEU A 59 17.53 5.01 17.33
N SER A 60 17.20 5.68 16.22
CA SER A 60 15.87 6.25 15.97
C SER A 60 14.77 5.20 16.06
N SER A 61 14.98 4.01 15.50
CA SER A 61 14.05 2.88 15.57
C SER A 61 13.82 2.42 17.03
N ARG A 62 14.87 2.35 17.85
CA ARG A 62 14.76 2.01 19.28
C ARG A 62 14.03 3.08 20.08
N ILE A 63 14.36 4.36 19.86
CA ILE A 63 13.71 5.50 20.52
C ILE A 63 12.23 5.56 20.15
N PHE A 64 11.90 5.43 18.87
CA PHE A 64 10.52 5.40 18.39
C PHE A 64 9.75 4.22 18.99
N SER A 65 10.36 3.03 19.04
CA SER A 65 9.74 1.86 19.65
C SER A 65 9.44 2.06 21.14
N ARG A 66 10.33 2.76 21.85
CA ARG A 66 10.12 3.11 23.26
C ARG A 66 9.00 4.13 23.41
N LEU A 67 8.99 5.17 22.58
CA LEU A 67 7.92 6.17 22.50
C LEU A 67 6.54 5.51 22.28
N CYS A 68 6.44 4.51 21.40
CA CYS A 68 5.21 3.74 21.18
C CYS A 68 4.76 2.97 22.43
N LYS A 69 5.70 2.36 23.17
CA LYS A 69 5.41 1.61 24.41
C LYS A 69 4.92 2.53 25.53
N ASP A 70 5.59 3.68 25.71
CA ASP A 70 5.23 4.63 26.77
C ASP A 70 3.84 5.24 26.55
N MET A 71 3.37 5.32 25.30
CA MET A 71 2.00 5.72 24.94
C MET A 71 0.99 4.56 24.87
N GLY A 72 1.33 3.37 25.38
CA GLY A 72 0.39 2.25 25.52
C GLY A 72 -0.08 1.62 24.21
N VAL A 73 0.67 1.75 23.11
CA VAL A 73 0.25 1.18 21.82
C VAL A 73 0.58 -0.31 21.76
N VAL A 74 -0.38 -1.12 21.31
CA VAL A 74 -0.25 -2.58 21.14
C VAL A 74 0.89 -2.95 20.19
N HIS A 75 1.07 -2.15 19.14
CA HIS A 75 2.18 -2.30 18.20
C HIS A 75 3.37 -1.43 18.62
N SER A 76 4.57 -2.01 18.62
CA SER A 76 5.78 -1.31 19.05
C SER A 76 6.66 -0.81 17.91
N SER A 77 6.29 -0.98 16.64
CA SER A 77 7.13 -0.53 15.52
C SER A 77 6.39 -0.35 14.18
N LEU A 78 6.90 0.57 13.36
CA LEU A 78 6.49 0.76 11.97
C LEU A 78 6.94 -0.40 11.07
N LEU A 79 6.17 -0.65 10.01
CA LEU A 79 6.51 -1.61 8.94
C LEU A 79 7.36 -0.93 7.88
N PHE A 80 8.35 -1.64 7.31
CA PHE A 80 9.08 -1.13 6.14
C PHE A 80 8.17 -1.04 4.92
N TYR A 81 8.38 -0.01 4.11
CA TYR A 81 7.72 0.11 2.82
C TYR A 81 8.14 -1.03 1.87
N SER A 82 7.15 -1.59 1.18
CA SER A 82 7.34 -2.31 -0.07
C SER A 82 6.05 -2.24 -0.88
N GLU A 83 6.13 -2.29 -2.21
CA GLU A 83 4.96 -2.31 -3.09
C GLU A 83 3.95 -3.40 -2.68
N ALA A 84 4.45 -4.58 -2.31
CA ALA A 84 3.61 -5.67 -1.82
C ALA A 84 2.90 -5.32 -0.50
N ARG A 85 3.56 -4.62 0.43
CA ARG A 85 2.96 -4.19 1.70
C ARG A 85 2.01 -3.01 1.55
N LEU A 86 2.15 -2.21 0.50
CA LEU A 86 1.20 -1.15 0.17
C LEU A 86 -0.15 -1.72 -0.32
N LEU A 87 -0.11 -2.82 -1.07
CA LEU A 87 -1.32 -3.39 -1.71
C LEU A 87 -1.90 -4.59 -0.94
N ARG A 88 -1.07 -5.26 -0.14
CA ARG A 88 -1.44 -6.48 0.58
C ARG A 88 -1.08 -6.43 2.06
N GLY A 89 -0.79 -5.25 2.59
CA GLY A 89 -0.29 -5.09 3.95
C GLY A 89 -0.91 -3.91 4.66
N LYS A 90 -0.74 -3.90 5.99
CA LYS A 90 -1.25 -2.84 6.87
C LYS A 90 -0.26 -1.68 7.04
N PHE A 91 0.55 -1.41 6.02
CA PHE A 91 1.62 -0.40 6.10
C PHE A 91 1.04 0.99 6.37
N LEU A 92 0.14 1.45 5.51
CA LEU A 92 -0.48 2.78 5.64
C LEU A 92 -1.35 2.86 6.89
N GLN A 93 -2.15 1.83 7.17
CA GLN A 93 -2.97 1.74 8.37
C GLN A 93 -2.13 1.97 9.62
N ARG A 94 -0.99 1.28 9.73
CA ARG A 94 -0.10 1.42 10.88
C ARG A 94 0.56 2.80 10.96
N VAL A 95 0.93 3.40 9.83
CA VAL A 95 1.44 4.79 9.81
C VAL A 95 0.38 5.76 10.33
N TYR A 96 -0.88 5.57 9.92
CA TYR A 96 -1.99 6.40 10.36
C TYR A 96 -2.29 6.24 11.86
N GLU A 97 -2.29 5.01 12.39
CA GLU A 97 -2.40 4.75 13.83
C GLU A 97 -1.26 5.42 14.64
N PHE A 98 -0.08 5.49 14.05
CA PHE A 98 1.09 6.14 14.65
C PHE A 98 1.22 7.63 14.32
N ARG A 99 0.27 8.25 13.60
CA ARG A 99 0.37 9.64 13.11
C ARG A 99 0.87 10.62 14.17
N ASN A 100 0.26 10.64 15.35
CA ASN A 100 0.66 11.55 16.44
C ASN A 100 2.08 11.25 16.95
N LYS A 101 2.47 9.97 16.98
CA LYS A 101 3.81 9.54 17.42
C LYS A 101 4.87 9.92 16.39
N ASN A 102 4.55 9.77 15.10
CA ASN A 102 5.38 10.25 14.01
C ASN A 102 5.59 11.76 14.13
N ALA A 103 4.53 12.54 14.32
CA ALA A 103 4.63 13.98 14.50
C ALA A 103 5.55 14.37 15.67
N ILE A 104 5.30 13.82 16.87
CA ILE A 104 6.12 14.09 18.07
C ILE A 104 7.58 13.67 17.89
N PHE A 105 7.82 12.51 17.29
CA PHE A 105 9.18 12.03 17.05
C PHE A 105 9.94 12.94 16.07
N LEU A 106 9.29 13.34 14.97
CA LEU A 106 9.89 14.17 13.94
C LEU A 106 10.15 15.60 14.44
N GLU A 107 9.28 16.17 15.27
CA GLU A 107 9.53 17.46 15.92
C GLU A 107 10.79 17.43 16.78
N LYS A 108 10.94 16.38 17.60
CA LYS A 108 12.13 16.23 18.45
C LYS A 108 13.43 16.12 17.64
N GLU A 109 13.34 15.54 16.45
CA GLU A 109 14.46 15.42 15.52
C GLU A 109 14.59 16.63 14.58
N ASN A 110 13.77 17.68 14.74
CA ASN A 110 13.71 18.87 13.87
C ASN A 110 13.51 18.54 12.39
N VAL A 111 12.68 17.54 12.09
CA VAL A 111 12.35 17.12 10.72
C VAL A 111 11.08 17.84 10.25
N PRO A 112 11.10 18.62 9.14
CA PRO A 112 10.00 19.50 8.74
C PRO A 112 8.72 18.74 8.38
N GLU A 113 8.82 17.47 7.99
CA GLU A 113 7.68 16.61 7.70
C GLU A 113 6.78 16.35 8.91
N ALA A 114 7.18 16.73 10.12
CA ALA A 114 6.35 16.62 11.32
C ALA A 114 5.01 17.37 11.16
N GLU A 115 5.04 18.56 10.56
CA GLU A 115 3.84 19.39 10.34
C GLU A 115 2.83 18.72 9.41
N ASN A 116 3.30 17.93 8.44
CA ASN A 116 2.42 17.20 7.54
C ASN A 116 1.49 16.24 8.30
N PHE A 117 1.97 15.60 9.37
CA PHE A 117 1.14 14.69 10.17
C PHE A 117 0.10 15.41 11.04
N ARG A 118 0.11 16.74 11.09
CA ARG A 118 -0.91 17.59 11.73
C ARG A 118 -1.76 18.37 10.73
N ALA A 119 -1.23 18.64 9.54
CA ALA A 119 -1.92 19.38 8.49
C ALA A 119 -3.17 18.64 8.00
N GLY A 120 -4.35 19.26 8.13
CA GLY A 120 -5.64 18.62 7.85
C GLY A 120 -5.72 17.98 6.45
N LEU A 121 -5.24 18.68 5.41
CA LEU A 121 -5.28 18.16 4.04
C LEU A 121 -4.39 16.91 3.86
N PHE A 122 -3.21 16.88 4.49
CA PHE A 122 -2.32 15.73 4.42
C PHE A 122 -2.94 14.54 5.16
N VAL A 123 -3.53 14.77 6.34
CA VAL A 123 -4.19 13.73 7.13
C VAL A 123 -5.38 13.12 6.39
N VAL A 124 -6.22 13.95 5.75
CA VAL A 124 -7.36 13.47 4.94
C VAL A 124 -6.90 12.67 3.73
N ARG A 125 -5.84 13.11 3.04
CA ARG A 125 -5.27 12.34 1.92
C ARG A 125 -4.65 11.03 2.38
N LEU A 126 -3.99 11.03 3.53
CA LEU A 126 -3.44 9.82 4.12
C LEU A 126 -4.55 8.83 4.52
N SER A 127 -5.64 9.30 5.15
CA SER A 127 -6.77 8.43 5.48
C SER A 127 -7.43 7.85 4.23
N TYR A 128 -7.59 8.65 3.17
CA TYR A 128 -8.06 8.16 1.89
C TYR A 128 -7.17 7.03 1.34
N LEU A 129 -5.85 7.18 1.43
CA LEU A 129 -4.90 6.14 1.01
C LEU A 129 -5.02 4.87 1.86
N VAL A 130 -5.28 4.99 3.17
CA VAL A 130 -5.56 3.85 4.04
C VAL A 130 -6.83 3.13 3.58
N ASP A 131 -7.93 3.86 3.39
CA ASP A 131 -9.22 3.28 3.03
C ASP A 131 -9.19 2.55 1.68
N ILE A 132 -8.54 3.14 0.67
CA ILE A 132 -8.43 2.51 -0.65
C ILE A 132 -7.48 1.30 -0.62
N SER A 133 -6.38 1.38 0.14
CA SER A 133 -5.45 0.25 0.32
C SER A 133 -6.13 -0.93 1.01
N ASP A 134 -6.97 -0.68 2.02
CA ASP A 134 -7.74 -1.72 2.72
C ASP A 134 -8.77 -2.36 1.78
N LYS A 135 -9.49 -1.57 0.98
CA LYS A 135 -10.43 -2.10 -0.04
C LYS A 135 -9.70 -2.97 -1.06
N LEU A 136 -8.54 -2.54 -1.55
CA LEU A 136 -7.71 -3.31 -2.47
C LEU A 136 -7.19 -4.59 -1.81
N ASN A 137 -6.83 -4.55 -0.53
CA ASN A 137 -6.39 -5.74 0.19
C ASN A 137 -7.53 -6.77 0.34
N ILE A 138 -8.76 -6.33 0.63
CA ILE A 138 -9.94 -7.20 0.66
C ILE A 138 -10.17 -7.85 -0.72
N LEU A 139 -10.14 -7.04 -1.78
CA LEU A 139 -10.28 -7.54 -3.15
C LEU A 139 -9.19 -8.57 -3.49
N ASN A 140 -7.94 -8.28 -3.13
CA ASN A 140 -6.80 -9.17 -3.33
C ASN A 140 -6.98 -10.51 -2.60
N HIS A 141 -7.45 -10.50 -1.35
CA HIS A 141 -7.75 -11.71 -0.61
C HIS A 141 -8.88 -12.52 -1.25
N GLN A 142 -9.93 -11.85 -1.72
CA GLN A 142 -11.02 -12.52 -2.44
C GLN A 142 -10.50 -13.17 -3.71
N LEU A 143 -9.67 -12.48 -4.50
CA LEU A 143 -9.09 -12.99 -5.75
C LEU A 143 -8.08 -14.13 -5.55
N GLN A 144 -7.50 -14.26 -4.37
CA GLN A 144 -6.56 -15.33 -4.00
C GLN A 144 -7.24 -16.52 -3.29
N GLY A 145 -8.52 -16.41 -2.94
CA GLY A 145 -9.26 -17.48 -2.27
C GLY A 145 -9.44 -18.72 -3.16
N SER A 146 -9.44 -19.90 -2.54
CA SER A 146 -9.37 -21.22 -3.19
C SER A 146 -10.49 -21.58 -4.19
N ASN A 147 -11.51 -20.71 -4.36
CA ASN A 147 -12.70 -20.97 -5.18
C ASN A 147 -13.00 -19.88 -6.22
N VAL A 148 -12.06 -18.99 -6.57
CA VAL A 148 -12.31 -17.99 -7.62
C VAL A 148 -11.86 -18.52 -8.97
N HIS A 149 -12.81 -19.03 -9.76
CA HIS A 149 -12.56 -19.31 -11.16
C HIS A 149 -12.43 -17.99 -11.93
N MET A 150 -11.58 -17.96 -12.96
CA MET A 150 -11.36 -16.79 -13.82
C MET A 150 -12.67 -16.23 -14.41
N PHE A 151 -13.69 -17.08 -14.55
CA PHE A 151 -15.03 -16.71 -15.03
C PHE A 151 -15.85 -15.89 -14.02
N ASP A 152 -15.74 -16.15 -12.70
CA ASP A 152 -16.51 -15.43 -11.65
C ASP A 152 -16.08 -13.96 -11.47
N THR A 153 -14.85 -13.63 -11.89
CA THR A 153 -14.32 -12.26 -11.77
C THR A 153 -14.92 -11.27 -12.76
N SER A 154 -15.63 -11.76 -13.78
CA SER A 154 -16.33 -10.93 -14.76
C SER A 154 -17.65 -10.40 -14.22
N ASP A 155 -18.39 -11.18 -13.44
CA ASP A 155 -19.69 -10.77 -12.88
C ASP A 155 -19.56 -9.82 -11.69
N LYS A 156 -18.47 -9.92 -10.92
CA LYS A 156 -18.19 -8.95 -9.83
C LYS A 156 -17.91 -7.53 -10.32
N LYS A 157 -17.67 -7.33 -11.62
CA LYS A 157 -17.47 -5.99 -12.21
C LYS A 157 -18.77 -5.23 -12.49
N LYS A 158 -19.93 -5.89 -12.49
CA LYS A 158 -21.21 -5.19 -12.66
C LYS A 158 -21.67 -4.42 -11.41
N LEU A 159 -21.09 -4.70 -10.24
CA LEU A 159 -21.50 -4.11 -8.97
C LEU A 159 -20.65 -2.92 -8.49
N CYS A 160 -19.52 -2.62 -9.13
CA CYS A 160 -18.63 -1.51 -8.74
C CYS A 160 -18.48 -0.40 -9.81
N PHE A 161 -19.32 -0.42 -10.85
CA PHE A 161 -19.37 0.63 -11.88
C PHE A 161 -20.81 1.11 -12.14
N LEU A 162 -21.61 1.21 -11.08
CA LEU A 162 -22.75 2.13 -11.02
C LEU A 162 -22.38 3.27 -10.07
#